data_AF-A0A9P1V3S6-F1
#
_entry.id   AF-A0A9P1V3S6-F1
#
_cell.length_a   1.000
_cell.length_b   1.000
_cell.length_c   1.000
_cell.angle_alpha   90.00
_cell.angle_beta   90.00
_cell.angle_gamma   90.00
#
_symmetry.space_group_name_H-M   'P 1'
#
loop_
_entity.id
_entity.type
_entity.pdbx_description
1 polymer ?
#
loop_
_entity_poly.entity_id
_entity_poly.type
_entity_poly.pdbx_seq_one_letter_code
_entity_poly.pdbx_strand_id
1 'polypeptide(L)'
;MKDYSNEESICGHVSKDTERYFHDVFSKSQTVYLINNNDFGSALIDNFQVMERNGETHRALLLSTHHHVMAVRLNIKETSKRYYVINFYDPNVTDHTLRCKVDDLALLKSHTLESYINIGYYYIYYNNNDDYKIMQLYVCENPGILSERTINNERKLTPLKGTEPPSLSSYLLCKLLQNRYFIEVEKRINEMISQPLMSSDDIYHLLKYCDPLFGPPLFFALTQDQFLMVAVLGKLIKLLPEEQRKALLDTTNSQGAPGLFIALKEGNVRSIAAYGKLLDLITDDDRAELLDIDNVTEQHYFFLILKHGNMNTFAASVELMKHLSASETEKFMAVKDKNGTQLLSLYAQRYIREVE
;
A
#
# COMPACT_ATOMS: atom_id res chain seq x y z
N MET A 1 15.85 -27.86 19.40
CA MET A 1 16.16 -27.07 18.19
C MET A 1 17.67 -27.01 17.99
N LYS A 2 18.28 -28.03 17.37
CA LYS A 2 19.69 -27.94 16.93
C LYS A 2 19.82 -27.20 15.59
N ASP A 3 18.75 -27.20 14.82
CA ASP A 3 18.74 -26.69 13.43
C ASP A 3 18.84 -25.16 13.34
N TYR A 4 18.64 -24.43 14.45
CA TYR A 4 18.70 -22.96 14.51
C TYR A 4 19.52 -22.44 15.71
N SER A 5 20.40 -23.27 16.27
CA SER A 5 21.15 -22.92 17.49
C SER A 5 22.44 -22.12 17.25
N ASN A 6 22.90 -22.00 16.00
CA ASN A 6 24.08 -21.21 15.62
C ASN A 6 23.98 -20.75 14.16
N GLU A 7 24.82 -19.80 13.77
CA GLU A 7 24.83 -19.20 12.44
C GLU A 7 24.96 -20.24 11.32
N GLU A 8 25.83 -21.23 11.48
CA GLU A 8 26.05 -22.29 10.49
C GLU A 8 24.81 -23.16 10.28
N SER A 9 24.11 -23.54 11.36
CA SER A 9 22.87 -24.32 11.25
C SER A 9 21.71 -23.49 10.68
N ILE A 10 21.63 -22.20 11.02
CA ILE A 10 20.66 -21.27 10.42
C ILE A 10 20.90 -21.14 8.91
N CYS A 11 22.14 -20.89 8.48
CA CYS A 11 22.49 -20.80 7.06
C CYS A 11 22.22 -22.09 6.27
N GLY A 12 22.31 -23.25 6.93
CA GLY A 12 21.99 -24.54 6.33
C GLY A 12 20.48 -24.78 6.11
N HIS A 13 19.61 -24.14 6.91
CA HIS A 13 18.16 -24.36 6.88
C HIS A 13 17.37 -23.19 6.27
N VAL A 14 17.93 -21.98 6.25
CA VAL A 14 17.34 -20.79 5.64
C VAL A 14 17.97 -20.59 4.28
N SER A 15 17.19 -20.80 3.22
CA SER A 15 17.67 -20.54 1.86
C SER A 15 18.00 -19.06 1.68
N LYS A 16 19.00 -18.74 0.84
CA LYS A 16 19.32 -17.35 0.46
C LYS A 16 18.14 -16.64 -0.22
N ASP A 17 17.17 -17.40 -0.69
CA ASP A 17 16.00 -16.91 -1.42
C ASP A 17 14.77 -16.70 -0.52
N THR A 18 14.87 -16.98 0.78
CA THR A 18 13.75 -16.91 1.73
C THR A 18 13.14 -15.50 1.79
N GLU A 19 13.98 -14.47 1.84
CA GLU A 19 13.53 -13.07 1.85
C GLU A 19 12.81 -12.70 0.54
N ARG A 20 13.39 -13.11 -0.60
CA ARG A 20 12.77 -12.90 -1.90
C ARG A 20 11.42 -13.60 -2.00
N TYR A 21 11.35 -14.85 -1.53
CA TYR A 21 10.11 -15.61 -1.49
C TYR A 21 9.06 -14.96 -0.59
N PHE A 22 9.46 -14.44 0.57
CA PHE A 22 8.58 -13.68 1.46
C PHE A 22 7.95 -12.48 0.73
N HIS A 23 8.78 -11.63 0.10
CA HIS A 23 8.28 -10.49 -0.67
C HIS A 23 7.42 -10.91 -1.87
N ASP A 24 7.76 -12.00 -2.54
CA ASP A 24 6.99 -12.56 -3.64
C ASP A 24 5.61 -13.04 -3.18
N VAL A 25 5.48 -13.66 -1.99
CA VAL A 25 4.17 -14.02 -1.43
C VAL A 25 3.31 -12.77 -1.23
N PHE A 26 3.87 -11.72 -0.62
CA PHE A 26 3.14 -10.48 -0.40
C PHE A 26 2.72 -9.79 -1.69
N SER A 27 3.56 -9.78 -2.73
CA SER A 27 3.31 -9.01 -3.96
C SER A 27 2.65 -9.80 -5.09
N LYS A 28 2.73 -11.13 -5.11
CA LYS A 28 2.36 -11.97 -6.26
C LYS A 28 1.38 -13.10 -5.96
N SER A 29 1.03 -13.38 -4.71
CA SER A 29 0.07 -14.45 -4.39
C SER A 29 -1.32 -14.14 -4.95
N GLN A 30 -1.97 -15.09 -5.58
CA GLN A 30 -3.29 -14.86 -6.18
C GLN A 30 -4.45 -15.07 -5.20
N THR A 31 -4.24 -15.86 -4.15
CA THR A 31 -5.26 -16.09 -3.12
C THR A 31 -4.89 -15.34 -1.86
N VAL A 32 -5.55 -14.20 -1.65
CA VAL A 32 -5.37 -13.37 -0.45
C VAL A 32 -6.72 -13.00 0.12
N TYR A 33 -6.97 -13.43 1.34
CA TYR A 33 -8.15 -13.05 2.09
C TYR A 33 -7.86 -11.76 2.86
N LEU A 34 -8.85 -10.88 2.94
CA LEU A 34 -8.87 -9.76 3.87
C LEU A 34 -10.06 -9.94 4.78
N ILE A 35 -9.80 -10.13 6.07
CA ILE A 35 -10.83 -10.59 7.00
C ILE A 35 -10.77 -9.81 8.31
N ASN A 36 -11.91 -9.73 8.98
CA ASN A 36 -11.93 -9.41 10.40
C ASN A 36 -11.42 -10.64 11.18
N ASN A 37 -10.80 -10.42 12.34
CA ASN A 37 -10.35 -11.46 13.25
C ASN A 37 -11.46 -12.42 13.67
N ASN A 38 -12.70 -11.92 13.76
CA ASN A 38 -13.87 -12.75 14.05
C ASN A 38 -14.18 -13.75 12.92
N ASP A 39 -13.69 -13.51 11.71
CA ASP A 39 -13.85 -14.38 10.55
C ASP A 39 -12.64 -15.29 10.30
N PHE A 40 -11.63 -15.28 11.19
CA PHE A 40 -10.43 -16.10 11.02
C PHE A 40 -10.76 -17.60 10.92
N GLY A 41 -11.60 -18.10 11.81
CA GLY A 41 -12.13 -19.46 11.75
C GLY A 41 -12.80 -19.79 10.43
N SER A 42 -13.64 -18.89 9.92
CA SER A 42 -14.30 -19.02 8.60
C SER A 42 -13.30 -19.08 7.46
N ALA A 43 -12.23 -18.29 7.49
CA ALA A 43 -11.16 -18.32 6.49
C ALA A 43 -10.37 -19.64 6.51
N LEU A 44 -10.13 -20.22 7.70
CA LEU A 44 -9.53 -21.54 7.84
C LEU A 44 -10.43 -22.64 7.24
N ILE A 45 -11.72 -22.57 7.52
CA ILE A 45 -12.72 -23.50 6.96
C ILE A 45 -12.72 -23.43 5.43
N ASP A 46 -12.80 -22.23 4.85
CA ASP A 46 -12.80 -22.07 3.39
C ASP A 46 -11.52 -22.66 2.76
N ASN A 47 -10.35 -22.40 3.37
CA ASN A 47 -9.10 -22.99 2.92
C ASN A 47 -9.11 -24.53 2.98
N PHE A 48 -9.56 -25.14 4.07
CA PHE A 48 -9.68 -26.60 4.15
C PHE A 48 -10.64 -27.15 3.10
N GLN A 49 -11.78 -26.52 2.87
CA GLN A 49 -12.73 -26.95 1.86
C GLN A 49 -12.17 -26.81 0.43
N VAL A 50 -11.38 -25.76 0.15
CA VAL A 50 -10.64 -25.65 -1.13
C VAL A 50 -9.63 -26.79 -1.25
N MET A 51 -8.86 -27.06 -0.19
CA MET A 51 -7.89 -28.15 -0.17
C MET A 51 -8.55 -29.50 -0.45
N GLU A 52 -9.69 -29.80 0.17
CA GLU A 52 -10.45 -31.03 -0.08
C GLU A 52 -10.88 -31.16 -1.54
N ARG A 53 -11.42 -30.08 -2.12
CA ARG A 53 -11.84 -30.07 -3.53
C ARG A 53 -10.68 -30.29 -4.50
N ASN A 54 -9.50 -29.82 -4.14
CA ASN A 54 -8.29 -29.92 -4.96
C ASN A 54 -7.46 -31.18 -4.69
N GLY A 55 -7.82 -31.99 -3.69
CA GLY A 55 -7.02 -33.14 -3.24
C GLY A 55 -5.71 -32.74 -2.54
N GLU A 56 -5.61 -31.51 -2.02
CA GLU A 56 -4.45 -31.02 -1.29
C GLU A 56 -4.48 -31.53 0.16
N THR A 57 -3.36 -32.09 0.63
CA THR A 57 -3.24 -32.59 2.01
C THR A 57 -2.54 -31.62 2.94
N HIS A 58 -1.82 -30.63 2.39
CA HIS A 58 -1.00 -29.67 3.13
C HIS A 58 -1.06 -28.31 2.45
N ARG A 59 -1.14 -27.23 3.23
CA ARG A 59 -1.10 -25.84 2.73
C ARG A 59 -0.40 -24.94 3.74
N ALA A 60 0.45 -24.04 3.26
CA ALA A 60 1.06 -23.00 4.07
C ALA A 60 0.35 -21.66 3.82
N LEU A 61 0.15 -20.89 4.88
CA LEU A 61 -0.41 -19.55 4.83
C LEU A 61 0.53 -18.60 5.57
N LEU A 62 0.61 -17.36 5.08
CA LEU A 62 1.16 -16.22 5.81
C LEU A 62 0.01 -15.35 6.30
N LEU A 63 0.00 -15.09 7.59
CA LEU A 63 -0.97 -14.25 8.26
C LEU A 63 -0.31 -12.92 8.61
N SER A 64 -0.79 -11.81 8.04
CA SER A 64 -0.28 -10.47 8.31
C SER A 64 -1.31 -9.64 9.05
N THR A 65 -0.92 -9.08 10.19
CA THR A 65 -1.63 -7.98 10.86
C THR A 65 -0.89 -6.67 10.61
N HIS A 66 -1.27 -5.59 11.31
CA HIS A 66 -0.63 -4.28 11.17
C HIS A 66 0.84 -4.31 11.59
N HIS A 67 1.10 -4.97 12.69
CA HIS A 67 2.36 -4.88 13.41
C HIS A 67 3.18 -6.16 13.31
N HIS A 68 2.62 -7.23 12.74
CA HIS A 68 3.24 -8.55 12.81
C HIS A 68 2.86 -9.49 11.67
N VAL A 69 3.73 -10.45 11.38
CA VAL A 69 3.52 -11.51 10.40
C VAL A 69 3.80 -12.88 11.03
N MET A 70 2.87 -13.81 10.82
CA MET A 70 2.87 -15.14 11.41
C MET A 70 2.69 -16.20 10.32
N ALA A 71 3.01 -17.45 10.65
CA ALA A 71 2.87 -18.58 9.74
C ALA A 71 1.79 -19.56 10.23
N VAL A 72 0.96 -20.02 9.31
CA VAL A 72 -0.05 -21.06 9.59
C VAL A 72 0.12 -22.21 8.59
N ARG A 73 0.23 -23.45 9.10
CA ARG A 73 0.25 -24.66 8.26
C ARG A 73 -1.00 -25.48 8.49
N LEU A 74 -1.75 -25.70 7.42
CA LEU A 74 -2.95 -26.53 7.39
C LEU A 74 -2.61 -27.91 6.87
N ASN A 75 -3.17 -28.95 7.50
CA ASN A 75 -2.99 -30.34 7.06
C ASN A 75 -4.32 -31.09 7.18
N ILE A 76 -4.68 -31.83 6.13
CA ILE A 76 -5.75 -32.80 6.14
C ILE A 76 -5.11 -34.17 6.32
N LYS A 77 -5.41 -34.82 7.43
CA LYS A 77 -4.86 -36.14 7.77
C LYS A 77 -5.96 -37.19 7.72
N GLU A 78 -5.71 -38.24 6.96
CA GLU A 78 -6.54 -39.44 6.94
C GLU A 78 -5.85 -40.54 7.73
N THR A 79 -6.50 -40.99 8.81
CA THR A 79 -6.08 -42.19 9.54
C THR A 79 -7.24 -43.19 9.58
N SER A 80 -7.95 -43.30 10.71
CA SER A 80 -9.23 -44.00 10.82
C SER A 80 -10.43 -43.08 10.56
N LYS A 81 -10.21 -41.77 10.71
CA LYS A 81 -11.13 -40.69 10.32
C LYS A 81 -10.33 -39.48 9.86
N ARG A 82 -10.99 -38.58 9.13
CA ARG A 82 -10.42 -37.31 8.68
C ARG A 82 -10.20 -36.37 9.86
N TYR A 83 -9.06 -35.69 9.86
CA TYR A 83 -8.74 -34.63 10.81
C TYR A 83 -8.13 -33.42 10.10
N TYR A 84 -8.53 -32.25 10.56
CA TYR A 84 -7.99 -30.96 10.13
C TYR A 84 -7.04 -30.45 11.20
N VAL A 85 -5.79 -30.23 10.82
CA VAL A 85 -4.71 -29.83 11.74
C VAL A 85 -4.21 -28.46 11.34
N ILE A 86 -4.29 -27.51 12.27
CA ILE A 86 -3.72 -26.17 12.17
C ILE A 86 -2.47 -26.14 13.05
N ASN A 87 -1.33 -25.85 12.45
CA ASN A 87 -0.10 -25.53 13.16
C ASN A 87 0.16 -24.04 12.99
N PHE A 88 0.14 -23.30 14.09
CA PHE A 88 0.32 -21.86 14.14
C PHE A 88 1.69 -21.55 14.72
N TYR A 89 2.46 -20.69 14.05
CA TYR A 89 3.80 -20.31 14.45
C TYR A 89 3.95 -18.80 14.43
N ASP A 90 4.37 -18.25 15.57
CA ASP A 90 4.73 -16.86 15.73
C ASP A 90 6.26 -16.75 15.88
N PRO A 91 6.99 -16.24 14.87
CA PRO A 91 8.44 -16.19 14.91
C PRO A 91 9.01 -15.18 15.92
N ASN A 92 8.24 -14.17 16.35
CA ASN A 92 8.72 -13.11 17.23
C ASN A 92 8.37 -13.33 18.70
N VAL A 93 7.42 -14.21 18.99
CA VAL A 93 6.92 -14.44 20.36
C VAL A 93 7.42 -15.77 20.93
N THR A 94 7.54 -16.82 20.12
CA THR A 94 7.92 -18.15 20.63
C THR A 94 8.66 -19.01 19.60
N ASP A 95 9.53 -19.88 20.10
CA ASP A 95 10.17 -20.95 19.34
C ASP A 95 9.27 -22.21 19.22
N HIS A 96 8.06 -22.16 19.78
CA HIS A 96 7.08 -23.23 19.76
C HIS A 96 5.98 -23.01 18.72
N THR A 97 5.51 -24.11 18.13
CA THR A 97 4.35 -24.12 17.24
C THR A 97 3.12 -24.58 18.02
N LEU A 98 2.07 -23.76 18.08
CA LEU A 98 0.79 -24.17 18.65
C LEU A 98 0.05 -25.06 17.66
N ARG A 99 -0.48 -26.19 18.13
CA ARG A 99 -1.18 -27.16 17.30
C ARG A 99 -2.63 -27.33 17.73
N CYS A 100 -3.55 -27.03 16.82
CA CYS A 100 -4.97 -27.33 16.93
C CYS A 100 -5.34 -28.50 16.01
N LYS A 101 -6.17 -29.44 16.50
CA LYS A 101 -6.65 -30.59 15.74
C LYS A 101 -8.15 -30.72 15.96
N VAL A 102 -8.92 -30.72 14.88
CA VAL A 102 -10.38 -30.94 14.90
C VAL A 102 -10.74 -32.05 13.91
N ASP A 103 -11.84 -32.74 14.17
CA ASP A 103 -12.45 -33.75 13.27
C ASP A 103 -13.70 -33.21 12.55
N ASP A 104 -14.22 -32.05 12.96
CA ASP A 104 -15.29 -31.31 12.31
C ASP A 104 -14.86 -29.86 12.07
N LEU A 105 -15.00 -29.39 10.83
CA LEU A 105 -14.70 -28.00 10.46
C LEU A 105 -15.61 -27.00 11.16
N ALA A 106 -16.84 -27.38 11.52
CA ALA A 106 -17.77 -26.50 12.22
C ALA A 106 -17.21 -26.01 13.57
N LEU A 107 -16.33 -26.79 14.21
CA LEU A 107 -15.67 -26.42 15.45
C LEU A 107 -14.74 -25.21 15.30
N LEU A 108 -14.26 -24.94 14.08
CA LEU A 108 -13.39 -23.78 13.81
C LEU A 108 -14.18 -22.48 13.69
N LYS A 109 -15.50 -22.50 13.57
CA LYS A 109 -16.29 -21.31 13.22
C LYS A 109 -16.12 -20.15 14.21
N SER A 110 -15.94 -20.45 15.50
CA SER A 110 -15.73 -19.46 16.56
C SER A 110 -14.26 -19.11 16.78
N HIS A 111 -13.33 -19.72 16.04
CA HIS A 111 -11.91 -19.46 16.24
C HIS A 111 -11.54 -18.06 15.75
N THR A 112 -10.74 -17.37 16.55
CA THR A 112 -10.12 -16.09 16.23
C THR A 112 -8.61 -16.22 16.39
N LEU A 113 -7.84 -15.16 16.14
CA LEU A 113 -6.41 -15.16 16.43
C LEU A 113 -6.13 -15.53 17.91
N GLU A 114 -6.97 -15.05 18.84
CA GLU A 114 -6.87 -15.30 20.28
C GLU A 114 -6.95 -16.81 20.63
N SER A 115 -7.52 -17.63 19.75
CA SER A 115 -7.52 -19.08 19.91
C SER A 115 -6.12 -19.72 19.73
N TYR A 116 -5.15 -18.97 19.20
CA TYR A 116 -3.82 -19.47 18.82
C TYR A 116 -2.66 -18.69 19.45
N ILE A 117 -2.92 -17.54 20.07
CA ILE A 117 -1.91 -16.68 20.70
C ILE A 117 -2.23 -16.44 22.17
N ASN A 118 -1.20 -16.11 22.96
CA ASN A 118 -1.42 -15.68 24.33
C ASN A 118 -1.91 -14.21 24.34
N ILE A 119 -3.03 -13.97 25.02
CA ILE A 119 -3.68 -12.66 25.13
C ILE A 119 -2.79 -11.58 25.73
N GLY A 120 -1.80 -11.95 26.56
CA GLY A 120 -0.81 -11.01 27.11
C GLY A 120 0.05 -10.33 26.04
N TYR A 121 0.12 -10.90 24.83
CA TYR A 121 0.85 -10.34 23.69
C TYR A 121 -0.08 -9.72 22.64
N TYR A 122 -1.38 -9.63 22.90
CA TYR A 122 -2.36 -9.21 21.88
C TYR A 122 -2.03 -7.84 21.24
N TYR A 123 -1.44 -6.94 22.04
CA TYR A 123 -1.00 -5.61 21.61
C TYR A 123 0.07 -5.62 20.50
N ILE A 124 0.83 -6.73 20.36
CA ILE A 124 1.85 -6.91 19.32
C ILE A 124 1.19 -7.16 17.95
N TYR A 125 -0.05 -7.66 17.94
CA TYR A 125 -0.76 -8.01 16.71
C TYR A 125 -1.72 -6.90 16.30
N TYR A 126 -2.41 -6.32 17.29
CA TYR A 126 -3.33 -5.19 17.14
C TYR A 126 -2.98 -4.17 18.22
N ASN A 127 -2.73 -2.93 17.86
CA ASN A 127 -2.50 -1.90 18.86
C ASN A 127 -3.79 -1.65 19.65
N ASN A 128 -3.69 -1.15 20.89
CA ASN A 128 -4.86 -0.89 21.74
C ASN A 128 -5.82 0.16 21.16
N ASN A 129 -5.35 0.94 20.18
CA ASN A 129 -6.13 1.96 19.46
C ASN A 129 -6.61 1.47 18.08
N ASP A 130 -6.35 0.22 17.70
CA ASP A 130 -6.87 -0.33 16.46
C ASP A 130 -8.34 -0.68 16.68
N ASP A 131 -9.24 0.24 16.26
CA ASP A 131 -10.70 0.00 16.24
C ASP A 131 -11.08 -1.22 15.36
N TYR A 132 -10.13 -1.77 14.59
CA TYR A 132 -10.36 -2.81 13.60
C TYR A 132 -9.32 -3.92 13.70
N LYS A 133 -9.75 -5.08 14.19
CA LYS A 133 -8.97 -6.33 14.23
C LYS A 133 -8.89 -6.97 12.83
N ILE A 134 -8.28 -6.29 11.85
CA ILE A 134 -8.21 -6.74 10.45
C ILE A 134 -6.89 -7.45 10.17
N MET A 135 -6.95 -8.50 9.36
CA MET A 135 -5.78 -9.26 8.92
C MET A 135 -5.86 -9.65 7.45
N GLN A 136 -4.70 -9.90 6.85
CA GLN A 136 -4.57 -10.48 5.51
C GLN A 136 -4.02 -11.91 5.61
N LEU A 137 -4.65 -12.83 4.89
CA LEU A 137 -4.27 -14.24 4.84
C LEU A 137 -3.82 -14.59 3.43
N TYR A 138 -2.51 -14.79 3.24
CA TYR A 138 -1.90 -15.14 1.97
C TYR A 138 -1.76 -16.65 1.89
N VAL A 139 -2.27 -17.27 0.82
CA VAL A 139 -1.92 -18.67 0.52
C VAL A 139 -0.52 -18.68 -0.09
N CYS A 140 0.40 -19.40 0.55
CA CYS A 140 1.77 -19.52 0.08
C CYS A 140 1.82 -20.50 -1.09
N GLU A 141 2.13 -19.98 -2.28
CA GLU A 141 2.24 -20.75 -3.51
C GLU A 141 3.69 -21.23 -3.74
N ASN A 142 3.89 -22.13 -4.69
CA ASN A 142 5.23 -22.65 -5.00
C ASN A 142 6.20 -21.49 -5.36
N PRO A 143 7.41 -21.43 -4.78
CA PRO A 143 8.38 -20.37 -5.07
C PRO A 143 8.73 -20.23 -6.55
N GLY A 144 8.80 -21.34 -7.31
CA GLY A 144 9.05 -21.30 -8.75
C GLY A 144 7.92 -20.60 -9.51
N ILE A 145 6.67 -20.87 -9.15
CA ILE A 145 5.50 -20.20 -9.73
C ILE A 145 5.53 -18.69 -9.43
N LEU A 146 5.84 -18.32 -8.18
CA LEU A 146 5.92 -16.90 -7.80
C LEU A 146 7.10 -16.18 -8.45
N SER A 147 8.23 -16.85 -8.67
CA SER A 147 9.40 -16.24 -9.31
C SER A 147 9.15 -15.86 -10.77
N GLU A 148 8.27 -16.59 -11.47
CA GLU A 148 7.91 -16.31 -12.87
C GLU A 148 6.78 -15.28 -13.00
N ARG A 149 6.02 -15.01 -11.93
CA ARG A 149 4.91 -14.05 -11.96
C ARG A 149 5.41 -12.61 -11.89
N THR A 150 4.83 -11.77 -12.74
CA THR A 150 4.91 -10.31 -12.62
C THR A 150 3.96 -9.81 -11.54
N ILE A 151 4.32 -8.71 -10.88
CA ILE A 151 3.43 -8.02 -9.94
C ILE A 151 2.17 -7.58 -10.71
N ASN A 152 1.01 -8.02 -10.24
CA ASN A 152 -0.27 -7.70 -10.86
C ASN A 152 -0.86 -6.43 -10.23
N ASN A 153 -0.99 -5.35 -11.01
CA ASN A 153 -1.65 -4.11 -10.58
C ASN A 153 -3.18 -4.23 -10.48
N GLU A 154 -3.77 -5.31 -11.01
CA GLU A 154 -5.20 -5.63 -10.97
C GLU A 154 -5.52 -6.77 -10.00
N ARG A 155 -4.73 -6.89 -8.94
CA ARG A 155 -4.92 -7.95 -7.95
C ARG A 155 -6.26 -7.77 -7.24
N LYS A 156 -7.01 -8.87 -7.13
CA LYS A 156 -8.29 -8.93 -6.43
C LYS A 156 -8.11 -9.74 -5.15
N LEU A 157 -8.81 -9.33 -4.10
CA LEU A 157 -8.91 -10.12 -2.88
C LEU A 157 -9.82 -11.32 -3.11
N THR A 158 -9.51 -12.43 -2.45
CA THR A 158 -10.36 -13.60 -2.41
C THR A 158 -11.57 -13.28 -1.53
N PRO A 159 -12.80 -13.35 -2.06
CA PRO A 159 -14.00 -13.15 -1.25
C PRO A 159 -14.16 -14.32 -0.28
N LEU A 160 -14.43 -14.01 0.99
CA LEU A 160 -14.82 -15.00 1.97
C LEU A 160 -16.35 -15.12 1.97
N LYS A 161 -16.86 -16.34 1.78
CA LYS A 161 -18.32 -16.57 1.65
C LYS A 161 -19.02 -16.34 2.99
N GLY A 162 -20.15 -15.63 2.94
CA GLY A 162 -21.01 -15.43 4.11
C GLY A 162 -20.46 -14.43 5.13
N THR A 163 -19.44 -13.67 4.78
CA THR A 163 -18.86 -12.60 5.61
C THR A 163 -18.87 -11.30 4.84
N GLU A 164 -19.14 -10.20 5.53
CA GLU A 164 -19.01 -8.86 4.94
C GLU A 164 -17.53 -8.46 4.90
N PRO A 165 -17.07 -7.80 3.82
CA PRO A 165 -15.72 -7.27 3.80
C PRO A 165 -15.55 -6.22 4.91
N PRO A 166 -14.39 -6.15 5.59
CA PRO A 166 -14.15 -5.13 6.61
C PRO A 166 -14.33 -3.72 6.03
N SER A 167 -14.87 -2.78 6.80
CA SER A 167 -14.95 -1.37 6.38
C SER A 167 -13.57 -0.78 6.08
N LEU A 168 -13.51 0.22 5.18
CA LEU A 168 -12.26 0.90 4.84
C LEU A 168 -11.81 1.81 6.00
N SER A 169 -10.82 1.37 6.76
CA SER A 169 -10.11 2.21 7.74
C SER A 169 -8.83 2.80 7.13
N SER A 170 -8.23 3.80 7.79
CA SER A 170 -6.96 4.40 7.35
C SER A 170 -5.83 3.37 7.24
N TYR A 171 -5.73 2.48 8.24
CA TYR A 171 -4.79 1.36 8.23
C TYR A 171 -5.02 0.46 7.02
N LEU A 172 -6.27 0.07 6.78
CA LEU A 172 -6.60 -0.82 5.68
C LEU A 172 -6.29 -0.17 4.32
N LEU A 173 -6.60 1.12 4.16
CA LEU A 173 -6.22 1.86 2.97
C LEU A 173 -4.70 1.78 2.73
N CYS A 174 -3.88 2.04 3.75
CA CYS A 174 -2.42 1.92 3.67
C CYS A 174 -1.97 0.50 3.27
N LYS A 175 -2.58 -0.55 3.81
CA LYS A 175 -2.25 -1.93 3.42
C LYS A 175 -2.66 -2.28 1.99
N LEU A 176 -3.82 -1.79 1.54
CA LEU A 176 -4.25 -2.00 0.16
C LEU A 176 -3.35 -1.24 -0.83
N LEU A 177 -2.89 -0.04 -0.44
CA LEU A 177 -1.89 0.75 -1.17
C LEU A 177 -0.55 0.04 -1.31
N GLN A 178 0.02 -0.42 -0.19
CA GLN A 178 1.31 -1.12 -0.14
C GLN A 178 1.31 -2.34 -1.06
N ASN A 179 0.21 -3.09 -1.07
CA ASN A 179 0.09 -4.33 -1.82
C ASN A 179 -0.56 -4.16 -3.20
N ARG A 180 -0.72 -2.91 -3.68
CA ARG A 180 -1.23 -2.54 -5.01
C ARG A 180 -2.63 -3.11 -5.34
N TYR A 181 -3.53 -3.16 -4.36
CA TYR A 181 -4.92 -3.58 -4.54
C TYR A 181 -5.80 -2.44 -5.09
N PHE A 182 -5.42 -1.85 -6.23
CA PHE A 182 -6.11 -0.71 -6.83
C PHE A 182 -7.62 -0.94 -7.04
N ILE A 183 -7.98 -2.08 -7.63
CA ILE A 183 -9.39 -2.40 -7.94
C ILE A 183 -10.24 -2.45 -6.66
N GLU A 184 -9.69 -2.99 -5.57
CA GLU A 184 -10.40 -3.09 -4.30
C GLU A 184 -10.58 -1.70 -3.67
N VAL A 185 -9.54 -0.86 -3.67
CA VAL A 185 -9.60 0.51 -3.15
C VAL A 185 -10.62 1.32 -3.95
N GLU A 186 -10.56 1.25 -5.27
CA GLU A 186 -11.52 1.95 -6.14
C GLU A 186 -12.96 1.52 -5.86
N LYS A 187 -13.21 0.21 -5.77
CA LYS A 187 -14.53 -0.34 -5.48
C LYS A 187 -15.08 0.24 -4.18
N ARG A 188 -14.31 0.15 -3.09
CA ARG A 188 -14.73 0.61 -1.75
C ARG A 188 -14.96 2.10 -1.70
N ILE A 189 -14.07 2.89 -2.32
CA ILE A 189 -14.25 4.34 -2.40
C ILE A 189 -15.51 4.69 -3.20
N ASN A 190 -15.77 4.05 -4.33
CA ASN A 190 -16.99 4.29 -5.09
C ASN A 190 -18.25 3.90 -4.30
N GLU A 191 -18.20 2.82 -3.51
CA GLU A 191 -19.28 2.42 -2.60
C GLU A 191 -19.51 3.49 -1.51
N MET A 192 -18.45 4.01 -0.88
CA MET A 192 -18.49 5.10 0.11
C MET A 192 -18.98 6.44 -0.45
N ILE A 193 -18.76 6.69 -1.74
CA ILE A 193 -19.28 7.90 -2.41
C ILE A 193 -20.77 7.72 -2.74
N SER A 194 -21.15 6.53 -3.19
CA SER A 194 -22.53 6.22 -3.62
C SER A 194 -23.48 6.09 -2.43
N GLN A 195 -22.97 5.60 -1.31
CA GLN A 195 -23.65 5.52 -0.03
C GLN A 195 -22.80 6.37 0.92
N PRO A 196 -23.22 7.58 1.34
CA PRO A 196 -22.40 8.47 2.16
C PRO A 196 -22.23 7.87 3.57
N LEU A 197 -21.37 6.85 3.65
CA LEU A 197 -21.09 6.03 4.84
C LEU A 197 -20.19 6.77 5.82
N MET A 198 -19.57 7.88 5.41
CA MET A 198 -18.57 8.63 6.17
C MET A 198 -18.82 10.13 6.03
N SER A 199 -18.57 10.87 7.11
CA SER A 199 -18.58 12.34 7.08
C SER A 199 -17.33 12.90 6.39
N SER A 200 -17.33 14.20 6.08
CA SER A 200 -16.14 14.88 5.55
C SER A 200 -14.94 14.75 6.50
N ASP A 201 -15.17 14.84 7.81
CA ASP A 201 -14.10 14.71 8.81
C ASP A 201 -13.54 13.30 8.83
N ASP A 202 -14.39 12.28 8.71
CA ASP A 202 -13.94 10.88 8.62
C ASP A 202 -13.09 10.64 7.37
N ILE A 203 -13.48 11.22 6.22
CA ILE A 203 -12.69 11.14 4.97
C ILE A 203 -11.34 11.84 5.16
N TYR A 204 -11.33 13.02 5.78
CA TYR A 204 -10.09 13.76 6.06
C TYR A 204 -9.16 12.95 6.97
N HIS A 205 -9.67 12.34 8.04
CA HIS A 205 -8.89 11.47 8.93
C HIS A 205 -8.36 10.23 8.22
N LEU A 206 -9.14 9.63 7.32
CA LEU A 206 -8.73 8.49 6.51
C LEU A 206 -7.56 8.83 5.57
N LEU A 207 -7.59 10.01 4.96
CA LEU A 207 -6.55 10.46 4.01
C LEU A 207 -5.31 11.09 4.68
N LYS A 208 -5.47 11.68 5.86
CA LYS A 208 -4.38 12.33 6.60
C LYS A 208 -3.54 11.35 7.42
N TYR A 209 -4.06 10.16 7.71
CA TYR A 209 -3.36 9.14 8.46
C TYR A 209 -1.94 8.93 7.92
N CYS A 210 -0.95 9.01 8.79
CA CYS A 210 0.45 8.90 8.43
C CYS A 210 0.98 7.56 8.94
N ASP A 211 1.19 6.61 8.04
CA ASP A 211 1.85 5.37 8.39
C ASP A 211 3.33 5.66 8.74
N PRO A 212 3.87 5.14 9.85
CA PRO A 212 5.24 5.44 10.27
C PRO A 212 6.33 5.11 9.25
N LEU A 213 6.08 4.11 8.37
CA LEU A 213 7.05 3.65 7.37
C LEU A 213 6.80 4.28 6.00
N PHE A 214 5.54 4.56 5.67
CA PHE A 214 5.14 4.88 4.29
C PHE A 214 4.60 6.30 4.13
N GLY A 215 4.36 7.01 5.23
CA GLY A 215 3.74 8.32 5.21
C GLY A 215 2.25 8.27 4.88
N PRO A 216 1.65 9.42 4.53
CA PRO A 216 0.25 9.48 4.17
C PRO A 216 -0.09 8.76 2.85
N PRO A 217 -1.36 8.30 2.67
CA PRO A 217 -1.84 7.64 1.46
C PRO A 217 -1.42 8.30 0.14
N LEU A 218 -1.62 9.62 0.02
CA LEU A 218 -1.28 10.35 -1.20
C LEU A 218 0.24 10.43 -1.40
N PHE A 219 1.02 10.69 -0.34
CA PHE A 219 2.48 10.68 -0.40
C PHE A 219 2.99 9.34 -0.94
N PHE A 220 2.50 8.24 -0.38
CA PHE A 220 2.92 6.90 -0.81
C PHE A 220 2.53 6.63 -2.28
N ALA A 221 1.31 6.98 -2.68
CA ALA A 221 0.86 6.78 -4.07
C ALA A 221 1.70 7.59 -5.08
N LEU A 222 2.08 8.82 -4.73
CA LEU A 222 2.92 9.68 -5.56
C LEU A 222 4.34 9.11 -5.72
N THR A 223 4.96 8.71 -4.61
CA THR A 223 6.36 8.27 -4.59
C THR A 223 6.57 6.86 -5.15
N GLN A 224 5.52 6.05 -5.25
CA GLN A 224 5.56 4.68 -5.80
C GLN A 224 5.01 4.56 -7.24
N ASP A 225 4.84 5.69 -7.93
CA ASP A 225 4.22 5.85 -9.26
C ASP A 225 2.86 5.12 -9.40
N GLN A 226 2.05 5.13 -8.33
CA GLN A 226 0.71 4.54 -8.33
C GLN A 226 -0.34 5.54 -8.84
N PHE A 227 -0.20 6.00 -10.08
CA PHE A 227 -1.05 7.08 -10.63
C PHE A 227 -2.56 6.80 -10.61
N LEU A 228 -2.97 5.54 -10.81
CA LEU A 228 -4.37 5.13 -10.70
C LEU A 228 -4.91 5.38 -9.29
N MET A 229 -4.07 5.14 -8.30
CA MET A 229 -4.40 5.36 -6.91
C MET A 229 -4.45 6.84 -6.55
N VAL A 230 -3.53 7.66 -7.06
CA VAL A 230 -3.60 9.13 -6.95
C VAL A 230 -4.96 9.64 -7.45
N ALA A 231 -5.41 9.14 -8.61
CA ALA A 231 -6.71 9.53 -9.17
C ALA A 231 -7.89 9.08 -8.30
N VAL A 232 -7.85 7.88 -7.73
CA VAL A 232 -8.90 7.36 -6.85
C VAL A 232 -8.96 8.09 -5.51
N LEU A 233 -7.82 8.39 -4.90
CA LEU A 233 -7.77 9.24 -3.70
C LEU A 233 -8.32 10.65 -3.99
N GLY A 234 -8.05 11.18 -5.20
CA GLY A 234 -8.63 12.43 -5.69
C GLY A 234 -10.15 12.49 -5.66
N LYS A 235 -10.84 11.35 -5.86
CA LYS A 235 -12.31 11.28 -5.75
C LYS A 235 -12.79 11.62 -4.34
N LEU A 236 -12.07 11.17 -3.31
CA LEU A 236 -12.36 11.49 -1.91
C LEU A 236 -11.98 12.94 -1.57
N ILE A 237 -10.79 13.39 -2.02
CA ILE A 237 -10.32 14.77 -1.78
C ILE A 237 -11.35 15.78 -2.30
N LYS A 238 -11.94 15.54 -3.47
CA LYS A 238 -12.97 16.41 -4.06
C LYS A 238 -14.20 16.62 -3.15
N LEU A 239 -14.50 15.68 -2.25
CA LEU A 239 -15.65 15.77 -1.34
C LEU A 239 -15.39 16.67 -0.12
N LEU A 240 -14.14 17.00 0.15
CA LEU A 240 -13.74 17.79 1.33
C LEU A 240 -13.89 19.30 1.08
N PRO A 241 -13.97 20.13 2.14
CA PRO A 241 -13.80 21.59 2.05
C PRO A 241 -12.45 21.98 1.47
N GLU A 242 -12.40 23.12 0.79
CA GLU A 242 -11.21 23.60 0.06
C GLU A 242 -9.95 23.69 0.95
N GLU A 243 -10.07 24.21 2.17
CA GLU A 243 -8.96 24.30 3.12
C GLU A 243 -8.35 22.93 3.48
N GLN A 244 -9.19 21.89 3.55
CA GLN A 244 -8.73 20.52 3.82
C GLN A 244 -8.07 19.89 2.60
N ARG A 245 -8.51 20.24 1.38
CA ARG A 245 -7.93 19.71 0.13
C ARG A 245 -6.47 20.15 -0.01
N LYS A 246 -6.17 21.43 0.18
CA LYS A 246 -4.79 21.94 0.14
C LYS A 246 -3.89 21.19 1.11
N ALA A 247 -4.32 21.03 2.36
CA ALA A 247 -3.55 20.34 3.38
C ALA A 247 -3.27 18.86 3.04
N LEU A 248 -4.14 18.19 2.29
CA LEU A 248 -3.90 16.82 1.82
C LEU A 248 -3.00 16.78 0.59
N LEU A 249 -3.06 17.79 -0.28
CA LEU A 249 -2.18 17.90 -1.44
C LEU A 249 -0.75 18.29 -1.03
N ASP A 250 -0.58 19.01 0.08
CA ASP A 250 0.71 19.29 0.74
C ASP A 250 1.23 18.11 1.58
N THR A 251 1.11 16.90 1.03
CA THR A 251 1.47 15.69 1.75
C THR A 251 2.99 15.54 1.87
N THR A 252 3.50 15.30 3.07
CA THR A 252 4.95 15.19 3.35
C THR A 252 5.30 13.87 4.02
N ASN A 253 6.57 13.46 3.93
CA ASN A 253 7.11 12.38 4.76
C ASN A 253 7.45 12.84 6.19
N SER A 254 7.96 11.93 7.01
CA SER A 254 8.39 12.23 8.40
C SER A 254 9.50 13.27 8.53
N GLN A 255 10.20 13.61 7.44
CA GLN A 255 11.25 14.64 7.39
C GLN A 255 10.72 15.97 6.83
N GLY A 256 9.44 16.06 6.52
CA GLY A 256 8.82 17.24 5.90
C GLY A 256 9.06 17.36 4.39
N ALA A 257 9.59 16.33 3.73
CA ALA A 257 9.80 16.36 2.28
C ALA A 257 8.46 16.15 1.54
N PRO A 258 8.04 17.07 0.64
CA PRO A 258 6.78 16.97 -0.09
C PRO A 258 6.73 15.80 -1.07
N GLY A 259 5.57 15.12 -1.14
CA GLY A 259 5.35 13.94 -1.98
C GLY A 259 5.48 14.23 -3.47
N LEU A 260 4.98 15.38 -3.94
CA LEU A 260 5.15 15.83 -5.33
C LEU A 260 6.63 15.98 -5.68
N PHE A 261 7.43 16.54 -4.77
CA PHE A 261 8.85 16.78 -5.00
C PHE A 261 9.64 15.48 -5.07
N ILE A 262 9.32 14.49 -4.22
CA ILE A 262 9.88 13.15 -4.34
C ILE A 262 9.46 12.50 -5.67
N ALA A 263 8.20 12.59 -6.07
CA ALA A 263 7.73 12.05 -7.35
C ALA A 263 8.45 12.67 -8.56
N LEU A 264 8.69 13.99 -8.54
CA LEU A 264 9.48 14.70 -9.54
C LEU A 264 10.94 14.21 -9.57
N LYS A 265 11.57 14.06 -8.40
CA LYS A 265 12.95 13.59 -8.29
C LYS A 265 13.13 12.16 -8.82
N GLU A 266 12.22 11.26 -8.47
CA GLU A 266 12.26 9.85 -8.89
C GLU A 266 11.74 9.64 -10.32
N GLY A 267 11.13 10.67 -10.93
CA GLY A 267 10.62 10.61 -12.30
C GLY A 267 9.33 9.80 -12.44
N ASN A 268 8.45 9.87 -11.45
CA ASN A 268 7.14 9.21 -11.44
C ASN A 268 6.13 9.99 -12.30
N VAL A 269 6.40 10.03 -13.61
CA VAL A 269 5.71 10.85 -14.63
C VAL A 269 4.19 10.70 -14.58
N ARG A 270 3.68 9.47 -14.38
CA ARG A 270 2.24 9.21 -14.39
C ARG A 270 1.59 9.75 -13.13
N SER A 271 2.22 9.56 -11.97
CA SER A 271 1.75 10.13 -10.71
C SER A 271 1.80 11.66 -10.71
N ILE A 272 2.83 12.27 -11.31
CA ILE A 272 2.92 13.74 -11.47
C ILE A 272 1.75 14.26 -12.30
N ALA A 273 1.46 13.65 -13.45
CA ALA A 273 0.33 14.03 -14.30
C ALA A 273 -1.03 13.82 -13.60
N ALA A 274 -1.17 12.76 -12.81
CA ALA A 274 -2.37 12.53 -12.00
C ALA A 274 -2.52 13.58 -10.89
N TYR A 275 -1.42 13.98 -10.24
CA TYR A 275 -1.41 15.05 -9.25
C TYR A 275 -1.78 16.41 -9.83
N GLY A 276 -1.32 16.73 -11.05
CA GLY A 276 -1.71 17.97 -11.74
C GLY A 276 -3.23 18.14 -11.81
N LYS A 277 -3.97 17.08 -12.14
CA LYS A 277 -5.45 17.09 -12.13
C LYS A 277 -6.07 17.33 -10.75
N LEU A 278 -5.33 17.03 -9.67
CA LEU A 278 -5.79 17.32 -8.31
C LEU A 278 -5.57 18.78 -7.93
N LEU A 279 -4.62 19.49 -8.55
CA LEU A 279 -4.43 20.93 -8.35
C LEU A 279 -5.69 21.70 -8.73
N ASP A 280 -6.45 21.24 -9.73
CA ASP A 280 -7.73 21.83 -10.13
C ASP A 280 -8.81 21.80 -9.01
N LEU A 281 -8.56 21.08 -7.91
CA LEU A 281 -9.48 21.00 -6.77
C LEU A 281 -9.28 22.10 -5.71
N ILE A 282 -8.23 22.92 -5.84
CA ILE A 282 -7.88 24.04 -4.95
C ILE A 282 -7.79 25.36 -5.75
N THR A 283 -7.68 26.48 -5.03
CA THR A 283 -7.59 27.84 -5.62
C THR A 283 -6.28 28.07 -6.37
N ASP A 284 -6.26 29.03 -7.29
CA ASP A 284 -5.04 29.40 -8.01
C ASP A 284 -3.92 29.84 -7.03
N ASP A 285 -4.26 30.66 -6.02
CA ASP A 285 -3.32 31.08 -4.97
C ASP A 285 -2.72 29.89 -4.21
N ASP A 286 -3.53 28.88 -3.86
CA ASP A 286 -3.04 27.68 -3.20
C ASP A 286 -2.16 26.82 -4.12
N ARG A 287 -2.45 26.76 -5.44
CA ARG A 287 -1.60 26.05 -6.41
C ARG A 287 -0.24 26.72 -6.50
N ALA A 288 -0.21 28.04 -6.58
CA ALA A 288 1.02 28.82 -6.60
C ALA A 288 1.87 28.57 -5.36
N GLU A 289 1.24 28.55 -4.18
CA GLU A 289 1.92 28.24 -2.92
C GLU A 289 2.46 26.80 -2.90
N LEU A 290 1.66 25.78 -3.25
CA LEU A 290 2.10 24.38 -3.26
C LEU A 290 3.23 24.10 -4.25
N LEU A 291 3.22 24.79 -5.40
CA LEU A 291 4.28 24.69 -6.40
C LEU A 291 5.49 25.59 -6.11
N ASP A 292 5.46 26.32 -4.98
CA ASP A 292 6.50 27.23 -4.49
C ASP A 292 7.01 28.22 -5.55
N ILE A 293 6.10 28.73 -6.38
CA ILE A 293 6.44 29.58 -7.54
C ILE A 293 6.94 30.98 -7.14
N ASP A 294 6.82 31.33 -5.86
CA ASP A 294 7.24 32.61 -5.31
C ASP A 294 8.65 32.57 -4.69
N ASN A 295 9.15 31.39 -4.29
CA ASN A 295 10.49 31.23 -3.70
C ASN A 295 11.43 30.42 -4.58
N VAL A 296 11.36 30.68 -5.88
CA VAL A 296 12.11 29.91 -6.87
C VAL A 296 13.61 30.22 -6.77
N THR A 297 14.37 29.26 -6.24
CA THR A 297 15.84 29.27 -6.22
C THR A 297 16.43 28.29 -7.23
N GLU A 298 17.75 28.26 -7.43
CA GLU A 298 18.38 27.21 -8.25
C GLU A 298 18.16 25.79 -7.70
N GLN A 299 17.79 25.67 -6.43
CA GLN A 299 17.46 24.41 -5.77
C GLN A 299 15.98 24.03 -5.96
N HIS A 300 15.18 24.90 -6.58
CA HIS A 300 13.78 24.62 -6.88
C HIS A 300 13.67 23.45 -7.87
N TYR A 301 12.72 22.56 -7.63
CA TYR A 301 12.65 21.27 -8.33
C TYR A 301 12.53 21.41 -9.84
N PHE A 302 11.85 22.45 -10.34
CA PHE A 302 11.77 22.73 -11.78
C PHE A 302 13.15 23.02 -12.39
N PHE A 303 14.03 23.76 -11.70
CA PHE A 303 15.42 23.96 -12.14
C PHE A 303 16.22 22.65 -12.08
N LEU A 304 16.03 21.84 -11.04
CA LEU A 304 16.72 20.55 -10.91
C LEU A 304 16.32 19.57 -12.02
N ILE A 305 15.03 19.50 -12.37
CA ILE A 305 14.53 18.67 -13.48
C ILE A 305 15.06 19.18 -14.81
N LEU A 306 15.09 20.51 -15.03
CA LEU A 306 15.68 21.12 -16.23
C LEU A 306 17.17 20.83 -16.38
N LYS A 307 17.93 20.75 -15.28
CA LYS A 307 19.38 20.48 -15.34
C LYS A 307 19.71 18.99 -15.39
N HIS A 308 18.95 18.17 -14.66
CA HIS A 308 19.34 16.79 -14.34
C HIS A 308 18.22 15.74 -14.53
N GLY A 309 16.97 16.16 -14.66
CA GLY A 309 15.84 15.24 -14.84
C GLY A 309 15.84 14.57 -16.21
N ASN A 310 15.00 13.55 -16.39
CA ASN A 310 14.73 12.97 -17.71
C ASN A 310 13.67 13.81 -18.47
N MET A 311 13.56 13.62 -19.79
CA MET A 311 12.66 14.41 -20.63
C MET A 311 11.17 14.20 -20.34
N ASN A 312 10.77 12.99 -19.93
CA ASN A 312 9.37 12.71 -19.61
C ASN A 312 8.96 13.39 -18.29
N THR A 313 9.84 13.40 -17.29
CA THR A 313 9.66 14.10 -16.02
C THR A 313 9.59 15.60 -16.24
N PHE A 314 10.45 16.12 -17.12
CA PHE A 314 10.42 17.52 -17.53
C PHE A 314 9.10 17.89 -18.21
N ALA A 315 8.64 17.09 -19.17
CA ALA A 315 7.35 17.31 -19.81
C ALA A 315 6.20 17.29 -18.79
N ALA A 316 6.23 16.35 -17.84
CA ALA A 316 5.22 16.28 -16.78
C ALA A 316 5.28 17.46 -15.82
N SER A 317 6.47 17.96 -15.46
CA SER A 317 6.58 19.16 -14.62
C SER A 317 6.04 20.39 -15.34
N VAL A 318 6.26 20.48 -16.65
CA VAL A 318 5.73 21.58 -17.48
C VAL A 318 4.21 21.51 -17.57
N GLU A 319 3.64 20.31 -17.59
CA GLU A 319 2.19 20.13 -17.51
C GLU A 319 1.61 20.69 -16.19
N LEU A 320 2.33 20.59 -15.07
CA LEU A 320 1.90 21.18 -13.80
C LEU A 320 1.68 22.70 -13.91
N MET A 321 2.51 23.39 -14.71
CA MET A 321 2.39 24.83 -14.89
C MET A 321 1.09 25.23 -15.60
N LYS A 322 0.46 24.33 -16.36
CA LYS A 322 -0.83 24.62 -17.01
C LYS A 322 -1.99 24.77 -16.02
N HIS A 323 -1.79 24.33 -14.78
CA HIS A 323 -2.76 24.50 -13.70
C HIS A 323 -2.62 25.84 -12.96
N LEU A 324 -1.57 26.61 -13.24
CA LEU A 324 -1.40 27.99 -12.75
C LEU A 324 -2.16 28.97 -13.64
N SER A 325 -2.45 30.15 -13.11
CA SER A 325 -2.94 31.27 -13.92
C SER A 325 -1.88 31.72 -14.95
N ALA A 326 -2.32 32.43 -15.99
CA ALA A 326 -1.41 32.96 -17.00
C ALA A 326 -0.38 33.92 -16.39
N SER A 327 -0.79 34.78 -15.45
CA SER A 327 0.09 35.72 -14.76
C SER A 327 1.14 35.02 -13.89
N GLU A 328 0.75 33.96 -13.18
CA GLU A 328 1.68 33.17 -12.36
C GLU A 328 2.67 32.41 -13.23
N THR A 329 2.20 31.82 -14.33
CA THR A 329 3.07 31.15 -15.30
C THR A 329 4.11 32.11 -15.87
N GLU A 330 3.70 33.30 -16.29
CA GLU A 330 4.60 34.33 -16.80
C GLU A 330 5.64 34.74 -15.75
N LYS A 331 5.20 34.99 -14.51
CA LYS A 331 6.08 35.33 -13.38
C LYS A 331 7.11 34.22 -13.12
N PHE A 332 6.65 32.97 -13.06
CA PHE A 332 7.49 31.81 -12.79
C PHE A 332 8.51 31.58 -13.91
N MET A 333 8.10 31.69 -15.18
CA MET A 333 8.98 31.51 -16.34
C MET A 333 10.01 32.64 -16.50
N ALA A 334 9.72 33.83 -15.94
CA ALA A 334 10.63 34.97 -15.90
C ALA A 334 11.71 34.89 -14.80
N VAL A 335 11.61 33.94 -13.86
CA VAL A 335 12.60 33.72 -12.80
C VAL A 335 13.98 33.45 -13.40
N LYS A 336 15.01 34.05 -12.80
CA LYS A 336 16.40 33.94 -13.24
C LYS A 336 17.23 33.11 -12.26
N ASP A 337 18.15 32.32 -12.80
CA ASP A 337 19.21 31.67 -12.03
C ASP A 337 20.30 32.68 -11.58
N LYS A 338 21.33 32.24 -10.86
CA LYS A 338 22.40 33.13 -10.37
C LYS A 338 23.21 33.79 -11.49
N ASN A 339 23.14 33.23 -12.70
CA ASN A 339 23.81 33.73 -13.89
C ASN A 339 22.91 34.67 -14.71
N GLY A 340 21.69 34.96 -14.23
CA GLY A 340 20.71 35.80 -14.92
C GLY A 340 19.93 35.07 -16.03
N THR A 341 20.09 33.75 -16.15
CA THR A 341 19.41 32.93 -17.17
C THR A 341 17.99 32.65 -16.73
N GLN A 342 17.01 33.02 -17.56
CA GLN A 342 15.61 32.76 -17.27
C GLN A 342 15.28 31.28 -17.33
N LEU A 343 14.32 30.83 -16.51
CA LEU A 343 13.78 29.47 -16.53
C LEU A 343 13.27 29.11 -17.94
N LEU A 344 12.59 30.04 -18.62
CA LEU A 344 12.16 29.90 -20.01
C LEU A 344 13.33 29.68 -20.99
N SER A 345 14.47 30.32 -20.76
CA SER A 345 15.65 30.15 -21.62
C SER A 345 16.24 28.76 -21.45
N LEU A 346 16.33 28.26 -20.21
CA LEU A 346 16.77 26.88 -19.94
C LEU A 346 15.81 25.86 -20.53
N TYR A 347 14.49 26.11 -20.41
CA TYR A 347 13.44 25.33 -21.03
C TYR A 347 13.65 25.21 -22.56
N ALA A 348 13.81 26.34 -23.25
CA ALA A 348 13.99 26.37 -24.69
C ALA A 348 15.28 25.68 -25.14
N GLN A 349 16.40 25.91 -24.44
CA GLN A 349 17.68 25.26 -24.74
C GLN A 349 17.60 23.74 -24.62
N ARG A 350 16.92 23.25 -23.57
CA ARG A 350 16.76 21.82 -23.36
C ARG A 350 15.85 21.18 -24.41
N TYR A 351 14.77 21.86 -24.78
CA TYR A 351 13.88 21.39 -25.84
C TYR A 351 14.61 21.28 -27.19
N ILE A 352 15.43 22.26 -27.55
CA ILE A 352 16.18 22.27 -28.82
C ILE A 352 17.19 21.11 -28.90
N ARG A 353 17.97 20.87 -27.82
CA ARG A 353 19.01 19.82 -27.78
C ARG A 353 18.50 18.39 -27.97
N GLU A 354 17.21 18.16 -27.81
CA GLU A 354 16.58 16.83 -27.82
C GLU A 354 15.76 16.58 -29.09
N VAL A 355 15.51 17.63 -29.88
CA VAL A 355 14.85 17.54 -31.20
C VAL A 355 15.88 17.41 -32.34
N GLU A 356 17.14 17.76 -32.09
CA GLU A 356 18.32 17.41 -32.90
C GLU A 356 18.84 16.01 -32.54
#